data_AF-A0A7X6ZZH4-F1
#
_entry.id   AF-A0A7X6ZZH4-F1
#
_cell.length_a   1.000
_cell.length_b   1.000
_cell.length_c   1.000
_cell.angle_alpha   90.00
_cell.angle_beta   90.00
_cell.angle_gamma   90.00
#
_symmetry.space_group_name_H-M   'P 1'
#
loop_
_entity.id
_entity.type
_entity.pdbx_description
1 polymer ?
#
loop_
_entity_poly.entity_id
_entity_poly.type
_entity_poly.pdbx_seq_one_letter_code
_entity_poly.pdbx_strand_id
1 'polypeptide(L)'
;MEKKQLTANIMFFIVAFIIFLSSAFAWFNLSTKSDISSIDTNVDDLKDSIKLKVKRNNGEFHFIDTQLELTNLFKNTVPGDSYTFEITIENKTNKERSLFGTIQNIESKSNDTYDLKDVFYLSQINHKTYDTNNLLISDESHYLTVNSSEPATAHGQLLNQYRITNLINQNNNLLVFSNLVLNPKEKVVVTFSIIYDIDTENINYQYNELTFDSIFVLGA
;
A
#
# COMPACT_ATOMS: atom_id res chain seq x y z
N MET A 1 -33.53 42.22 -36.91
CA MET A 1 -33.56 40.80 -36.45
C MET A 1 -32.22 40.39 -35.85
N GLU A 2 -31.10 40.93 -36.33
CA GLU A 2 -29.72 40.60 -35.91
C GLU A 2 -29.37 40.89 -34.45
N LYS A 3 -29.87 42.00 -33.85
CA LYS A 3 -29.54 42.35 -32.45
C LYS A 3 -30.00 41.32 -31.43
N LYS A 4 -31.16 40.67 -31.64
CA LYS A 4 -31.69 39.64 -30.73
C LYS A 4 -30.92 38.32 -30.83
N GLN A 5 -30.45 37.97 -32.04
CA GLN A 5 -29.59 36.81 -32.25
C GLN A 5 -28.19 37.05 -31.67
N LEU A 6 -27.66 38.26 -31.80
CA LEU A 6 -26.39 38.63 -31.20
C LEU A 6 -26.43 38.55 -29.66
N THR A 7 -27.48 39.08 -29.02
CA THR A 7 -27.62 38.97 -27.56
C THR A 7 -27.83 37.54 -27.10
N ALA A 8 -28.59 36.72 -27.83
CA ALA A 8 -28.75 35.30 -27.53
C ALA A 8 -27.41 34.55 -27.63
N ASN A 9 -26.63 34.77 -28.69
CA ASN A 9 -25.33 34.13 -28.87
C ASN A 9 -24.32 34.52 -27.79
N ILE A 10 -24.31 35.79 -27.38
CA ILE A 10 -23.47 36.26 -26.25
C ILE A 10 -23.90 35.58 -24.96
N MET A 11 -25.20 35.44 -24.71
CA MET A 11 -25.71 34.76 -23.51
C MET A 11 -25.32 33.28 -23.48
N PHE A 12 -25.43 32.57 -24.61
CA PHE A 12 -24.98 31.18 -24.72
C PHE A 12 -23.47 31.05 -24.53
N PHE A 13 -22.69 31.98 -25.07
CA PHE A 13 -21.24 32.00 -24.87
C PHE A 13 -20.88 32.18 -23.39
N ILE A 14 -21.54 33.11 -22.68
CA ILE A 14 -21.31 33.32 -21.24
C ILE A 14 -21.65 32.07 -20.44
N VAL A 15 -22.77 31.42 -20.73
CA VAL A 15 -23.16 30.17 -20.04
C VAL A 15 -22.16 29.05 -20.30
N ALA A 16 -21.75 28.84 -21.55
CA ALA A 16 -20.74 27.84 -21.90
C ALA A 16 -19.39 28.14 -21.24
N PHE A 17 -19.00 29.41 -21.16
CA PHE A 17 -17.77 29.85 -20.51
C PHE A 17 -17.80 29.60 -19.00
N ILE A 18 -18.94 29.86 -18.33
CA ILE A 18 -19.13 29.56 -16.90
C ILE A 18 -19.05 28.04 -16.64
N ILE A 19 -19.68 27.22 -17.49
CA ILE A 19 -19.61 25.75 -17.37
C ILE A 19 -18.16 25.28 -17.56
N PHE A 20 -17.46 25.81 -18.57
CA PHE A 20 -16.05 25.50 -18.80
C PHE A 20 -15.17 25.87 -17.61
N LEU A 21 -15.32 27.08 -17.05
CA LEU A 21 -14.57 27.52 -15.86
C LEU A 21 -14.89 26.65 -14.65
N SER A 22 -16.14 26.23 -14.47
CA SER A 22 -16.55 25.36 -13.35
C SER A 22 -15.92 23.98 -13.47
N SER A 23 -15.92 23.40 -14.67
CA SER A 23 -15.26 22.11 -14.94
C SER A 23 -13.74 22.19 -14.80
N ALA A 24 -13.12 23.28 -15.28
CA ALA A 24 -11.69 23.51 -15.10
C ALA A 24 -11.34 23.70 -13.62
N PHE A 25 -12.12 24.46 -12.87
CA PHE A 25 -11.93 24.66 -11.43
C PHE A 25 -12.12 23.36 -10.65
N ALA A 26 -13.13 22.55 -10.99
CA ALA A 26 -13.31 21.22 -10.41
C ALA A 26 -12.11 20.31 -10.72
N TRP A 27 -11.62 20.32 -11.97
CA TRP A 27 -10.43 19.58 -12.36
C TRP A 27 -9.18 20.01 -11.58
N PHE A 28 -8.94 21.32 -11.44
CA PHE A 28 -7.79 21.84 -10.69
C PHE A 28 -7.89 21.61 -9.18
N ASN A 29 -9.09 21.67 -8.58
CA ASN A 29 -9.25 21.37 -7.16
C ASN A 29 -9.21 19.88 -6.86
N LEU A 30 -9.74 19.03 -7.75
CA LEU A 30 -9.59 17.58 -7.65
C LEU A 30 -8.17 17.14 -7.98
N SER A 31 -7.42 17.92 -8.77
CA SER A 31 -5.99 17.70 -9.02
C SER A 31 -5.09 18.29 -7.93
N THR A 32 -5.63 18.65 -6.76
CA THR A 32 -4.78 18.80 -5.58
C THR A 32 -4.18 17.41 -5.29
N LYS A 33 -3.03 17.15 -5.91
CA LYS A 33 -2.07 16.16 -5.45
C LYS A 33 -1.70 16.58 -4.04
N SER A 34 -2.49 16.11 -3.08
CA SER A 34 -1.98 15.94 -1.74
C SER A 34 -0.91 14.88 -1.90
N ASP A 35 0.35 15.28 -1.74
CA ASP A 35 1.48 14.37 -1.55
C ASP A 35 1.27 13.66 -0.20
N ILE A 36 0.20 12.88 -0.09
CA ILE A 36 0.07 11.86 0.94
C ILE A 36 0.90 10.71 0.42
N SER A 37 2.18 10.80 0.72
CA SER A 37 3.13 9.73 0.51
C SER A 37 2.52 8.45 1.07
N SER A 38 2.43 7.42 0.24
CA SER A 38 2.10 6.04 0.66
C SER A 38 3.10 5.49 1.68
N ILE A 39 4.24 6.18 1.83
CA ILE A 39 5.30 5.90 2.77
C ILE A 39 5.51 7.12 3.66
N ASP A 40 5.06 7.05 4.90
CA ASP A 40 5.40 8.10 5.88
C ASP A 40 6.81 7.80 6.44
N THR A 41 7.66 8.82 6.45
CA THR A 41 9.09 8.71 6.78
C THR A 41 9.44 9.84 7.72
N ASN A 42 9.90 9.53 8.93
CA ASN A 42 10.27 10.54 9.93
C ASN A 42 11.75 10.98 9.81
N VAL A 43 12.33 10.94 8.60
CA VAL A 43 13.73 11.28 8.36
C VAL A 43 13.83 12.05 7.05
N ASP A 44 14.09 13.36 7.13
CA ASP A 44 14.22 14.26 5.97
C ASP A 44 15.21 13.74 4.90
N ASP A 45 16.21 12.95 5.31
CA ASP A 45 17.25 12.40 4.42
C ASP A 45 16.86 11.09 3.70
N LEU A 46 15.77 10.41 4.07
CA LEU A 46 15.35 9.12 3.49
C LEU A 46 14.11 9.20 2.61
N LYS A 47 13.37 10.32 2.63
CA LYS A 47 12.11 10.46 1.90
C LYS A 47 12.28 10.24 0.38
N ASP A 48 13.38 10.74 -0.20
CA ASP A 48 13.72 10.58 -1.62
C ASP A 48 14.49 9.29 -1.93
N SER A 49 14.70 8.42 -0.94
CA SER A 49 15.48 7.18 -1.08
C SER A 49 14.65 5.92 -0.89
N ILE A 50 13.36 6.06 -0.60
CA ILE A 50 12.42 4.96 -0.47
C ILE A 50 11.49 4.93 -1.68
N LYS A 51 11.34 3.76 -2.30
CA LYS A 51 10.43 3.52 -3.41
C LYS A 51 9.58 2.31 -3.12
N LEU A 52 8.26 2.46 -3.25
CA LEU A 52 7.30 1.37 -3.13
C LEU A 52 6.79 0.98 -4.51
N LYS A 53 6.89 -0.31 -4.82
CA LYS A 53 6.18 -0.91 -5.94
C LYS A 53 5.28 -2.02 -5.45
N VAL A 54 4.22 -2.28 -6.20
CA VAL A 54 3.35 -3.42 -5.99
C VAL A 54 3.01 -4.07 -7.32
N LYS A 55 2.89 -5.39 -7.33
CA LYS A 55 2.27 -6.14 -8.41
C LYS A 55 1.12 -6.96 -7.87
N ARG A 56 0.05 -7.08 -8.65
CA ARG A 56 -1.06 -8.02 -8.41
C ARG A 56 -0.82 -9.27 -9.23
N ASN A 57 -0.85 -10.44 -8.59
CA ASN A 57 -0.64 -11.75 -9.21
C ASN A 57 0.66 -11.79 -10.02
N ASN A 58 0.58 -12.35 -11.24
CA ASN A 58 1.69 -12.42 -12.19
C ASN A 58 1.79 -11.16 -13.08
N GLY A 59 1.20 -10.05 -12.65
CA GLY A 59 1.30 -8.78 -13.35
C GLY A 59 2.67 -8.11 -13.17
N GLU A 60 2.78 -6.92 -13.76
CA GLU A 60 3.98 -6.08 -13.65
C GLU A 60 3.97 -5.27 -12.35
N PHE A 61 5.17 -4.87 -11.91
CA PHE A 61 5.30 -3.94 -10.79
C PHE A 61 4.92 -2.51 -11.21
N HIS A 62 4.08 -1.89 -10.40
CA HIS A 62 3.67 -0.50 -10.52
C HIS A 62 4.09 0.29 -9.29
N PHE A 63 4.55 1.52 -9.47
CA PHE A 63 4.86 2.42 -8.35
C PHE A 63 3.57 2.84 -7.65
N ILE A 64 3.63 3.00 -6.34
CA ILE A 64 2.53 3.52 -5.52
C ILE A 64 2.98 4.83 -4.91
N ASP A 65 2.50 5.92 -5.48
CA ASP A 65 2.93 7.28 -5.10
C ASP A 65 1.86 7.99 -4.26
N THR A 66 0.64 7.43 -4.16
CA THR A 66 -0.47 8.04 -3.41
C THR A 66 -1.15 7.05 -2.47
N GLN A 67 -1.69 7.56 -1.35
CA GLN A 67 -2.55 6.77 -0.45
C GLN A 67 -3.81 6.22 -1.16
N LEU A 68 -4.34 6.95 -2.15
CA LEU A 68 -5.50 6.50 -2.93
C LEU A 68 -5.19 5.25 -3.75
N GLU A 69 -4.03 5.19 -4.41
CA GLU A 69 -3.58 4.00 -5.14
C GLU A 69 -3.40 2.81 -4.20
N LEU A 70 -2.84 3.05 -3.01
CA LEU A 70 -2.66 2.04 -1.98
C LEU A 70 -4.00 1.50 -1.47
N THR A 71 -4.96 2.38 -1.20
CA THR A 71 -6.31 2.02 -0.75
C THR A 71 -7.07 1.24 -1.83
N ASN A 72 -6.92 1.64 -3.09
CA ASN A 72 -7.59 0.98 -4.22
C ASN A 72 -7.01 -0.38 -4.57
N LEU A 73 -5.85 -0.76 -4.01
CA LEU A 73 -5.13 -1.98 -4.37
C LEU A 73 -5.98 -3.25 -4.19
N PHE A 74 -6.71 -3.32 -3.08
CA PHE A 74 -7.54 -4.48 -2.71
C PHE A 74 -8.97 -4.39 -3.22
N LYS A 75 -9.28 -3.41 -4.08
CA LYS A 75 -10.62 -3.35 -4.70
C LYS A 75 -10.80 -4.49 -5.69
N ASN A 76 -11.99 -5.09 -5.64
CA ASN A 76 -12.36 -6.24 -6.47
C ASN A 76 -11.37 -7.41 -6.33
N THR A 77 -10.87 -7.65 -5.12
CA THR A 77 -10.04 -8.83 -4.85
C THR A 77 -10.92 -10.06 -4.76
N VAL A 78 -10.46 -11.18 -5.32
CA VAL A 78 -11.09 -12.49 -5.20
C VAL A 78 -10.16 -13.49 -4.49
N PRO A 79 -10.69 -14.57 -3.90
CA PRO A 79 -9.86 -15.63 -3.34
C PRO A 79 -8.77 -16.10 -4.31
N GLY A 80 -7.54 -16.26 -3.80
CA GLY A 80 -6.35 -16.63 -4.58
C GLY A 80 -5.58 -15.45 -5.17
N ASP A 81 -6.10 -14.23 -5.14
CA ASP A 81 -5.33 -13.05 -5.52
C ASP A 81 -4.16 -12.81 -4.57
N SER A 82 -3.05 -12.33 -5.12
CA SER A 82 -1.83 -12.03 -4.40
C SER A 82 -1.32 -10.64 -4.75
N TYR A 83 -0.76 -9.95 -3.77
CA TYR A 83 -0.21 -8.61 -3.88
C TYR A 83 1.21 -8.63 -3.37
N THR A 84 2.18 -8.55 -4.27
CA THR A 84 3.59 -8.56 -3.91
C THR A 84 4.13 -7.14 -3.86
N PHE A 85 4.61 -6.75 -2.69
CA PHE A 85 5.21 -5.45 -2.42
C PHE A 85 6.72 -5.54 -2.55
N GLU A 86 7.32 -4.51 -3.13
CA GLU A 86 8.76 -4.29 -3.21
C GLU A 86 9.07 -2.90 -2.66
N ILE A 87 9.76 -2.86 -1.52
CA ILE A 87 10.24 -1.63 -0.91
C ILE A 87 11.74 -1.55 -1.17
N THR A 88 12.15 -0.58 -1.98
CA THR A 88 13.57 -0.26 -2.15
C THR A 88 13.94 0.88 -1.22
N ILE A 89 15.00 0.71 -0.43
CA ILE A 89 15.50 1.72 0.49
C ILE A 89 16.99 1.91 0.24
N GLU A 90 17.42 3.15 0.01
CA GLU A 90 18.82 3.49 -0.21
C GLU A 90 19.34 4.40 0.91
N ASN A 91 20.44 4.04 1.55
CA ASN A 91 21.09 4.90 2.53
C ASN A 91 22.03 5.88 1.82
N LYS A 92 21.50 7.03 1.41
CA LYS A 92 22.30 8.07 0.73
C LYS A 92 23.24 8.85 1.67
N THR A 93 23.22 8.54 2.96
CA THR A 93 24.03 9.25 3.96
C THR A 93 25.44 8.68 4.06
N ASN A 94 26.30 9.34 4.84
CA ASN A 94 27.65 8.88 5.15
C ASN A 94 27.75 8.09 6.47
N LYS A 95 26.61 7.77 7.09
CA LYS A 95 26.54 7.04 8.36
C LYS A 95 25.72 5.77 8.19
N GLU A 96 26.02 4.76 9.00
CA GLU A 96 25.17 3.60 9.15
C GLU A 96 23.79 4.02 9.68
N ARG A 97 22.74 3.32 9.23
CA ARG A 97 21.35 3.53 9.67
C ARG A 97 20.72 2.21 10.04
N SER A 98 19.98 2.20 11.15
CA SER A 98 19.12 1.07 11.49
C SER A 98 17.69 1.39 11.10
N LEU A 99 17.07 0.52 10.30
CA LEU A 99 15.74 0.72 9.78
C LEU A 99 14.72 -0.20 10.44
N PHE A 100 13.52 0.34 10.56
CA PHE A 100 12.31 -0.34 11.02
C PHE A 100 11.18 -0.08 10.03
N GLY A 101 10.44 -1.11 9.66
CA GLY A 101 9.35 -1.03 8.68
C GLY A 101 8.07 -1.67 9.19
N THR A 102 6.97 -0.92 9.14
CA THR A 102 5.64 -1.39 9.57
C THR A 102 4.57 -0.96 8.56
N ILE A 103 3.58 -1.81 8.33
CA ILE A 103 2.32 -1.41 7.70
C ILE A 103 1.41 -0.90 8.82
N GLN A 104 0.84 0.29 8.67
CA GLN A 104 0.05 0.95 9.70
C GLN A 104 -1.45 0.86 9.46
N ASN A 105 -2.21 0.68 10.55
CA ASN A 105 -3.66 0.76 10.60
C ASN A 105 -4.34 -0.14 9.56
N ILE A 106 -4.04 -1.44 9.59
CA ILE A 106 -4.72 -2.40 8.71
C ILE A 106 -6.16 -2.59 9.19
N GLU A 107 -7.11 -2.21 8.36
CA GLU A 107 -8.54 -2.26 8.65
C GLU A 107 -9.27 -3.15 7.64
N SER A 108 -10.33 -3.79 8.13
CA SER A 108 -11.35 -4.38 7.26
C SER A 108 -12.60 -3.54 7.37
N LYS A 109 -12.97 -2.93 6.25
CA LYS A 109 -14.26 -2.23 6.11
C LYS A 109 -15.28 -3.26 5.66
N SER A 110 -16.03 -3.77 6.64
CA SER A 110 -17.17 -4.65 6.46
C SER A 110 -18.38 -4.07 7.18
N ASN A 111 -19.55 -4.28 6.61
CA ASN A 111 -20.84 -4.02 7.24
C ASN A 111 -21.30 -5.17 8.16
N ASP A 112 -20.59 -6.31 8.16
CA ASP A 112 -20.97 -7.56 8.83
C ASP A 112 -19.81 -8.12 9.68
N THR A 113 -19.98 -9.32 10.25
CA THR A 113 -18.97 -10.05 11.03
C THR A 113 -17.84 -10.67 10.19
N TYR A 114 -17.63 -10.20 8.96
CA TYR A 114 -16.70 -10.79 7.98
C TYR A 114 -15.42 -9.97 7.88
N ASP A 115 -14.50 -10.19 8.80
CA ASP A 115 -13.23 -9.47 8.85
C ASP A 115 -12.24 -9.99 7.79
N LEU A 116 -11.92 -9.17 6.80
CA LEU A 116 -10.96 -9.53 5.76
C LEU A 116 -9.56 -9.85 6.31
N LYS A 117 -9.20 -9.33 7.48
CA LYS A 117 -7.91 -9.65 8.12
C LYS A 117 -7.79 -11.14 8.50
N ASP A 118 -8.91 -11.87 8.55
CA ASP A 118 -8.92 -13.30 8.82
C ASP A 118 -8.63 -14.16 7.58
N VAL A 119 -8.90 -13.64 6.38
CA VAL A 119 -8.78 -14.38 5.11
C VAL A 119 -7.65 -13.86 4.22
N PHE A 120 -7.06 -12.71 4.54
CA PHE A 120 -5.78 -12.31 3.98
C PHE A 120 -4.64 -12.77 4.88
N TYR A 121 -3.59 -13.32 4.28
CA TYR A 121 -2.39 -13.75 4.99
C TYR A 121 -1.12 -13.22 4.32
N LEU A 122 -0.05 -13.17 5.10
CA LEU A 122 1.25 -12.69 4.64
C LEU A 122 2.15 -13.89 4.32
N SER A 123 2.77 -13.88 3.15
CA SER A 123 3.83 -14.83 2.80
C SER A 123 5.17 -14.39 3.40
N GLN A 124 6.16 -15.27 3.29
CA GLN A 124 7.56 -15.01 3.70
C GLN A 124 8.07 -13.64 3.22
N ILE A 125 8.85 -12.99 4.08
CA ILE A 125 9.52 -11.71 3.80
C ILE A 125 10.97 -11.98 3.41
N ASN A 126 11.44 -11.36 2.34
CA ASN A 126 12.81 -11.49 1.86
C ASN A 126 13.50 -10.12 1.77
N HIS A 127 14.76 -10.06 2.20
CA HIS A 127 15.62 -8.89 2.19
C HIS A 127 16.83 -9.15 1.30
N LYS A 128 17.07 -8.26 0.33
CA LYS A 128 18.27 -8.30 -0.53
C LYS A 128 19.05 -7.02 -0.40
N THR A 129 20.30 -7.11 0.06
CA THR A 129 21.17 -5.95 0.25
C THR A 129 22.22 -5.88 -0.85
N TYR A 130 22.44 -4.68 -1.38
CA TYR A 130 23.31 -4.38 -2.50
C TYR A 130 24.33 -3.29 -2.14
N ASP A 131 25.55 -3.43 -2.66
CA ASP A 131 26.62 -2.43 -2.50
C ASP A 131 26.48 -1.27 -3.48
N THR A 132 27.44 -0.34 -3.45
CA THR A 132 27.51 0.81 -4.36
C THR A 132 27.61 0.44 -5.85
N ASN A 133 28.06 -0.78 -6.16
CA ASN A 133 28.19 -1.29 -7.52
C ASN A 133 26.97 -2.14 -7.94
N ASN A 134 25.91 -2.17 -7.12
CA ASN A 134 24.75 -3.06 -7.26
C ASN A 134 25.09 -4.56 -7.21
N LEU A 135 26.17 -4.94 -6.53
CA LEU A 135 26.48 -6.34 -6.24
C LEU A 135 25.68 -6.79 -5.03
N LEU A 136 25.04 -7.96 -5.13
CA LEU A 136 24.31 -8.57 -4.03
C LEU A 136 25.30 -8.97 -2.92
N ILE A 137 25.10 -8.41 -1.72
CA ILE A 137 25.92 -8.68 -0.52
C ILE A 137 25.23 -9.70 0.40
N SER A 138 23.92 -9.59 0.57
CA SER A 138 23.12 -10.49 1.43
C SER A 138 21.75 -10.77 0.81
N ASP A 139 21.25 -11.98 1.03
CA ASP A 139 19.90 -12.45 0.67
C ASP A 139 19.36 -13.24 1.87
N GLU A 140 18.51 -12.59 2.65
CA GLU A 140 18.00 -13.11 3.91
C GLU A 140 16.48 -13.26 3.85
N SER A 141 15.99 -14.39 4.33
CA SER A 141 14.56 -14.61 4.53
C SER A 141 14.22 -14.51 6.00
N HIS A 142 13.23 -13.68 6.31
CA HIS A 142 12.70 -13.54 7.65
C HIS A 142 11.39 -14.31 7.80
N TYR A 143 11.30 -15.11 8.86
CA TYR A 143 10.06 -15.79 9.22
C TYR A 143 9.21 -14.88 10.09
N LEU A 144 7.93 -14.81 9.76
CA LEU A 144 6.95 -14.05 10.53
C LEU A 144 6.71 -14.71 11.88
N THR A 145 6.69 -13.90 12.93
CA THR A 145 6.24 -14.34 14.25
C THR A 145 4.72 -14.18 14.34
N VAL A 146 4.03 -15.25 14.74
CA VAL A 146 2.58 -15.26 14.90
C VAL A 146 2.18 -15.10 16.37
N ASN A 147 1.06 -14.45 16.63
CA ASN A 147 0.54 -14.23 17.98
C ASN A 147 0.00 -15.53 18.62
N SER A 148 -0.50 -16.46 17.80
CA SER A 148 -0.99 -17.77 18.22
C SER A 148 -0.59 -18.85 17.23
N SER A 149 -0.16 -20.01 17.75
CA SER A 149 0.05 -21.23 16.97
C SER A 149 -1.18 -22.13 16.91
N GLU A 150 -2.21 -21.83 17.67
CA GLU A 150 -3.43 -22.64 17.70
C GLU A 150 -4.23 -22.45 16.41
N PRO A 151 -4.76 -23.54 15.82
CA PRO A 151 -5.67 -23.47 14.69
C PRO A 151 -6.86 -22.57 15.00
N ALA A 152 -7.23 -21.71 14.06
CA ALA A 152 -8.39 -20.83 14.19
C ALA A 152 -9.40 -21.13 13.09
N THR A 153 -10.67 -20.99 13.43
CA THR A 153 -11.77 -21.19 12.50
C THR A 153 -12.70 -19.99 12.54
N ALA A 154 -13.14 -19.50 11.38
CA ALA A 154 -14.22 -18.52 11.28
C ALA A 154 -15.19 -18.96 10.20
N HIS A 155 -16.50 -18.75 10.43
CA HIS A 155 -17.55 -19.04 9.44
C HIS A 155 -17.50 -20.44 8.80
N GLY A 156 -17.03 -21.44 9.55
CA GLY A 156 -16.95 -22.84 9.12
C GLY A 156 -15.66 -23.24 8.38
N GLN A 157 -14.74 -22.32 8.10
CA GLN A 157 -13.45 -22.60 7.46
C GLN A 157 -12.28 -22.54 8.45
N LEU A 158 -11.27 -23.36 8.20
CA LEU A 158 -9.98 -23.27 8.88
C LEU A 158 -9.21 -22.09 8.31
N LEU A 159 -8.65 -21.25 9.17
CA LEU A 159 -7.93 -20.05 8.78
C LEU A 159 -6.42 -20.27 8.73
N ASN A 160 -5.75 -19.60 7.80
CA ASN A 160 -4.31 -19.60 7.72
C ASN A 160 -3.66 -19.08 9.02
N GLN A 161 -2.56 -19.72 9.45
CA GLN A 161 -1.82 -19.32 10.64
C GLN A 161 -1.19 -17.93 10.48
N TYR A 162 -0.80 -17.55 9.27
CA TYR A 162 -0.18 -16.26 8.94
C TYR A 162 -1.21 -15.20 8.48
N ARG A 163 -2.50 -15.39 8.80
CA ARG A 163 -3.52 -14.37 8.54
C ARG A 163 -3.20 -13.06 9.25
N ILE A 164 -3.59 -11.93 8.66
CA ILE A 164 -3.26 -10.59 9.17
C ILE A 164 -3.69 -10.43 10.63
N THR A 165 -4.88 -10.90 11.02
CA THR A 165 -5.36 -10.85 12.42
C THR A 165 -4.37 -11.49 13.41
N ASN A 166 -3.63 -12.51 12.99
CA ASN A 166 -2.67 -13.22 13.84
C ASN A 166 -1.24 -12.62 13.80
N LEU A 167 -1.02 -11.59 12.97
CA LEU A 167 0.27 -10.94 12.77
C LEU A 167 0.30 -9.48 13.24
N ILE A 168 -0.87 -8.84 13.33
CA ILE A 168 -0.98 -7.44 13.78
C ILE A 168 -0.92 -7.31 15.30
N ASN A 169 -0.48 -6.14 15.76
CA ASN A 169 -0.53 -5.76 17.17
C ASN A 169 -1.88 -5.13 17.55
N GLN A 170 -2.00 -4.66 18.80
CA GLN A 170 -3.20 -4.02 19.34
C GLN A 170 -3.62 -2.73 18.60
N ASN A 171 -2.69 -2.11 17.86
CA ASN A 171 -2.95 -0.91 17.05
C ASN A 171 -3.20 -1.25 15.57
N ASN A 172 -3.45 -2.52 15.24
CA ASN A 172 -3.61 -3.01 13.86
C ASN A 172 -2.39 -2.76 12.95
N ASN A 173 -1.20 -2.65 13.55
CA ASN A 173 0.03 -2.49 12.78
C ASN A 173 0.71 -3.85 12.58
N LEU A 174 1.25 -4.05 11.37
CA LEU A 174 2.00 -5.25 10.99
C LEU A 174 3.48 -4.92 10.84
N LEU A 175 4.31 -5.58 11.62
CA LEU A 175 5.77 -5.49 11.50
C LEU A 175 6.25 -6.23 10.26
N VAL A 176 6.97 -5.53 9.36
CA VAL A 176 7.55 -6.12 8.15
C VAL A 176 9.03 -6.45 8.39
N PHE A 177 9.78 -5.50 8.95
CA PHE A 177 11.18 -5.72 9.30
C PHE A 177 11.59 -4.86 10.50
N SER A 178 12.52 -5.37 11.29
CA SER A 178 13.10 -4.66 12.43
C SER A 178 14.62 -4.78 12.40
N ASN A 179 15.31 -3.73 12.88
CA ASN A 179 16.76 -3.69 13.02
C ASN A 179 17.52 -3.98 11.71
N LEU A 180 16.99 -3.54 10.57
CA LEU A 180 17.64 -3.70 9.28
C LEU A 180 18.75 -2.66 9.15
N VAL A 181 20.01 -3.09 9.27
CA VAL A 181 21.17 -2.20 9.23
C VAL A 181 21.62 -1.97 7.79
N LEU A 182 21.84 -0.71 7.42
CA LEU A 182 22.36 -0.29 6.12
C LEU A 182 23.60 0.58 6.29
N ASN A 183 24.71 0.15 5.69
CA ASN A 183 25.92 0.95 5.63
C ASN A 183 25.75 2.16 4.69
N PRO A 184 26.65 3.15 4.75
CA PRO A 184 26.65 4.26 3.82
C PRO A 184 26.62 3.80 2.35
N LYS A 185 25.69 4.35 1.58
CA LYS A 185 25.49 4.11 0.14
C LYS A 185 25.07 2.68 -0.22
N GLU A 186 24.64 1.88 0.74
CA GLU A 186 24.00 0.60 0.46
C GLU A 186 22.53 0.79 0.10
N LYS A 187 22.01 -0.21 -0.62
CA LYS A 187 20.61 -0.31 -0.99
C LYS A 187 20.06 -1.64 -0.54
N VAL A 188 18.90 -1.65 0.07
CA VAL A 188 18.15 -2.88 0.38
C VAL A 188 16.83 -2.91 -0.37
N VAL A 189 16.44 -4.10 -0.79
CA VAL A 189 15.14 -4.41 -1.38
C VAL A 189 14.44 -5.39 -0.47
N VAL A 190 13.33 -4.96 0.12
CA VAL A 190 12.45 -5.79 0.95
C VAL A 190 11.24 -6.21 0.12
N THR A 191 10.97 -7.50 0.07
CA THR A 191 9.81 -8.06 -0.66
C THR A 191 8.96 -8.93 0.24
N PHE A 192 7.64 -8.79 0.11
CA PHE A 192 6.64 -9.62 0.82
C PHE A 192 5.34 -9.65 0.03
N SER A 193 4.48 -10.64 0.27
CA SER A 193 3.19 -10.72 -0.41
C SER A 193 2.03 -10.87 0.56
N ILE A 194 0.96 -10.11 0.32
CA ILE A 194 -0.34 -10.26 0.98
C ILE A 194 -1.23 -11.07 0.02
N ILE A 195 -1.80 -12.17 0.49
CA ILE A 195 -2.53 -13.14 -0.33
C ILE A 195 -3.93 -13.33 0.25
N TYR A 196 -4.95 -13.27 -0.60
CA TYR A 196 -6.29 -13.71 -0.25
C TYR A 196 -6.33 -15.23 -0.29
N ASP A 197 -6.58 -15.86 0.87
CA ASP A 197 -6.76 -17.31 0.98
C ASP A 197 -7.74 -17.87 -0.04
N ILE A 198 -7.22 -18.77 -0.88
CA ILE A 198 -7.94 -19.43 -1.98
C ILE A 198 -9.05 -20.33 -1.45
N ASP A 199 -8.89 -20.85 -0.23
CA ASP A 199 -9.85 -21.73 0.43
C ASP A 199 -10.97 -20.94 1.14
N THR A 200 -11.06 -19.62 0.91
CA THR A 200 -12.16 -18.83 1.45
C THR A 200 -13.46 -19.15 0.73
N GLU A 201 -14.34 -19.88 1.42
CA GLU A 201 -15.59 -20.40 0.85
C GLU A 201 -16.72 -19.36 0.90
N ASN A 202 -16.71 -18.46 1.89
CA ASN A 202 -17.84 -17.57 2.13
C ASN A 202 -17.81 -16.32 1.25
N ILE A 203 -18.83 -16.17 0.40
CA ILE A 203 -18.98 -15.04 -0.53
C ILE A 203 -19.07 -13.68 0.17
N ASN A 204 -19.47 -13.62 1.43
CA ASN A 204 -19.64 -12.36 2.17
C ASN A 204 -18.31 -11.62 2.40
N TYR A 205 -17.17 -12.30 2.24
CA TYR A 205 -15.86 -11.64 2.23
C TYR A 205 -15.60 -10.84 0.95
N GLN A 206 -16.19 -11.20 -0.19
CA GLN A 206 -15.87 -10.61 -1.50
C GLN A 206 -16.38 -9.17 -1.69
N TYR A 207 -17.28 -8.70 -0.82
CA TYR A 207 -17.85 -7.35 -0.87
C TYR A 207 -17.22 -6.37 0.12
N ASN A 208 -16.28 -6.85 0.94
CA ASN A 208 -15.59 -6.05 1.93
C ASN A 208 -14.32 -5.43 1.34
N GLU A 209 -13.76 -4.44 2.03
CA GLU A 209 -12.52 -3.76 1.61
C GLU A 209 -11.45 -3.91 2.70
N LEU A 210 -10.26 -4.40 2.32
CA LEU A 210 -9.08 -4.36 3.17
C LEU A 210 -8.32 -3.07 2.86
N THR A 211 -8.06 -2.27 3.87
CA THR A 211 -7.33 -1.00 3.72
C THR A 211 -6.21 -0.91 4.73
N PHE A 212 -5.19 -0.11 4.42
CA PHE A 212 -4.20 0.33 5.38
C PHE A 212 -3.73 1.73 5.02
N ASP A 213 -3.27 2.48 6.03
CA ASP A 213 -3.02 3.90 5.87
C ASP A 213 -1.70 4.18 5.17
N SER A 214 -0.64 3.50 5.60
CA SER A 214 0.72 3.75 5.11
C SER A 214 1.64 2.56 5.35
N ILE A 215 2.74 2.53 4.62
CA ILE A 215 3.91 1.74 4.98
C ILE A 215 4.94 2.68 5.59
N PHE A 216 5.10 2.63 6.91
CA PHE A 216 5.99 3.51 7.63
C PHE A 216 7.39 2.92 7.74
N VAL A 217 8.40 3.70 7.35
CA VAL A 217 9.82 3.33 7.48
C VAL A 217 10.52 4.37 8.34
N LEU A 218 11.07 3.93 9.47
CA LEU A 218 11.83 4.75 10.41
C LEU A 218 13.32 4.39 10.35
N GLY A 219 14.18 5.41 10.27
CA GLY A 219 15.62 5.26 10.47
C GLY A 219 16.06 5.84 11.80
N ALA A 220 16.79 5.05 12.59
CA ALA A 220 17.59 5.52 13.73
C ALA A 220 19.02 5.81 13.27
#